data_AF-A0AAE4UEY7-F1
#
_entry.id   AF-A0AAE4UEY7-F1
#
_cell.length_a   1.000
_cell.length_b   1.000
_cell.length_c   1.000
_cell.angle_alpha   90.00
_cell.angle_beta   90.00
_cell.angle_gamma   90.00
#
_symmetry.space_group_name_H-M   'P 1'
#
loop_
_entity.id
_entity.type
_entity.pdbx_description
1 polymer ?
#
loop_
_entity_poly.entity_id
_entity_poly.type
_entity_poly.pdbx_seq_one_letter_code
_entity_poly.pdbx_strand_id
1 'polypeptide(L)'
;MTVYVVTGPPAAGKSTWVREHAQPGDITIDYDTLVQALSPDQPSDPVEQSPYVVMAAQAARDAAFNESADAAMADVYLMHAMPDRHALNRYRKHGCQIITIDPGYDECMRRAQDQRTPRQAAIVDDWYRRRGLVM
;
A
#
# COMPACT_ATOMS: atom_id res chain seq x y z
N MET A 1 -0.64 -20.18 -5.51
CA MET A 1 0.32 -19.47 -4.68
C MET A 1 0.75 -18.24 -5.43
N THR A 2 0.40 -17.08 -4.91
CA THR A 2 0.48 -15.83 -5.66
C THR A 2 0.91 -14.70 -4.75
N VAL A 3 1.85 -13.89 -5.25
CA VAL A 3 2.23 -12.64 -4.63
C VAL A 3 1.41 -11.53 -5.29
N TYR A 4 0.42 -11.01 -4.57
CA TYR A 4 -0.42 -9.91 -4.98
C TYR A 4 0.19 -8.58 -4.57
N VAL A 5 0.41 -7.70 -5.53
CA VAL A 5 0.75 -6.29 -5.28
C VAL A 5 -0.51 -5.46 -5.45
N VAL A 6 -1.08 -5.04 -4.32
CA VAL A 6 -2.32 -4.28 -4.27
C VAL A 6 -2.01 -2.79 -4.29
N THR A 7 -2.37 -2.16 -5.41
CA THR A 7 -2.16 -0.75 -5.71
C THR A 7 -3.48 0.01 -5.78
N GLY A 8 -3.42 1.34 -5.83
CA GLY A 8 -4.62 2.19 -5.92
C GLY A 8 -4.50 3.45 -5.06
N PRO A 9 -5.33 4.48 -5.33
CA PRO A 9 -5.26 5.74 -4.62
C PRO A 9 -5.53 5.57 -3.11
N PRO A 10 -5.10 6.51 -2.26
CA PRO A 10 -5.55 6.57 -0.88
C PRO A 10 -7.09 6.49 -0.80
N ALA A 11 -7.61 5.91 0.28
CA ALA A 11 -9.05 5.72 0.49
C ALA A 11 -9.80 4.83 -0.55
N ALA A 12 -9.11 4.20 -1.51
CA ALA A 12 -9.73 3.29 -2.48
C ALA A 12 -10.35 2.01 -1.87
N GLY A 13 -9.99 1.65 -0.63
CA GLY A 13 -10.46 0.41 0.02
C GLY A 13 -9.49 -0.76 -0.08
N LYS A 14 -8.21 -0.53 -0.40
CA LYS A 14 -7.17 -1.57 -0.51
C LYS A 14 -7.08 -2.47 0.73
N SER A 15 -7.05 -1.89 1.93
CA SER A 15 -6.95 -2.66 3.18
C SER A 15 -8.19 -3.51 3.45
N THR A 16 -9.38 -3.02 3.07
CA THR A 16 -10.61 -3.81 3.11
C THR A 16 -10.54 -4.98 2.13
N TRP A 17 -10.15 -4.72 0.89
CA TRP A 17 -9.99 -5.77 -0.12
C TRP A 17 -9.01 -6.86 0.35
N VAL A 18 -7.82 -6.47 0.86
CA VAL A 18 -6.84 -7.43 1.39
C VAL A 18 -7.43 -8.27 2.54
N ARG A 19 -8.13 -7.64 3.48
CA ARG A 19 -8.76 -8.35 4.62
C ARG A 19 -9.82 -9.35 4.18
N GLU A 20 -10.55 -9.05 3.12
CA GLU A 20 -11.61 -9.93 2.59
C GLU A 20 -11.07 -11.10 1.76
N HIS A 21 -9.84 -10.99 1.23
CA HIS A 21 -9.24 -12.01 0.36
C HIS A 21 -8.20 -12.88 1.09
N ALA A 22 -7.40 -12.29 1.98
CA ALA A 22 -6.40 -13.02 2.74
C ALA A 22 -7.02 -14.04 3.70
N GLN A 23 -6.45 -15.23 3.76
CA GLN A 23 -6.85 -16.31 4.66
C GLN A 23 -5.91 -16.40 5.86
N PRO A 24 -6.32 -17.04 6.97
CA PRO A 24 -5.40 -17.35 8.06
C PRO A 24 -4.18 -18.14 7.55
N GLY A 25 -2.98 -17.61 7.76
CA GLY A 25 -1.72 -18.17 7.28
C GLY A 25 -1.09 -17.42 6.11
N ASP A 26 -1.86 -16.58 5.40
CA ASP A 26 -1.33 -15.69 4.37
C ASP A 26 -0.53 -14.52 4.97
N ILE A 27 0.37 -13.96 4.18
CA ILE A 27 1.23 -12.85 4.60
C ILE A 27 0.64 -11.54 4.07
N THR A 28 0.32 -10.60 4.96
CA THR A 28 -0.08 -9.24 4.57
C THR A 28 1.02 -8.26 4.93
N ILE A 29 1.47 -7.47 3.95
CA ILE A 29 2.57 -6.51 4.09
C ILE A 29 2.02 -5.11 3.83
N ASP A 30 1.82 -4.36 4.90
CA ASP A 30 1.26 -3.01 4.90
C ASP A 30 2.19 -2.03 5.63
N TYR A 31 2.61 -0.97 4.94
CA TYR A 31 3.45 0.06 5.56
C TYR A 31 2.77 0.73 6.75
N ASP A 32 1.48 1.08 6.62
CA ASP A 32 0.77 1.81 7.68
C ASP A 32 0.65 0.92 8.93
N THR A 33 0.32 -0.36 8.76
CA THR A 33 0.30 -1.34 9.86
C THR A 33 1.69 -1.56 10.48
N LEU A 34 2.75 -1.64 9.67
CA LEU A 34 4.12 -1.79 10.18
C LEU A 34 4.56 -0.58 11.01
N VAL A 35 4.23 0.64 10.57
CA VAL A 35 4.50 1.86 11.33
C VAL A 35 3.80 1.81 12.69
N GLN A 36 2.51 1.47 12.72
CA GLN A 36 1.74 1.38 13.97
C GLN A 36 2.26 0.27 14.90
N ALA A 37 2.77 -0.84 14.34
CA ALA A 37 3.39 -1.90 15.11
C ALA A 37 4.75 -1.49 15.73
N LEU A 38 5.54 -0.70 15.00
CA LEU A 38 6.86 -0.24 15.46
C LEU A 38 6.77 0.96 16.41
N SER A 39 5.76 1.80 16.24
CA SER A 39 5.52 2.98 17.07
C SER A 39 4.00 3.21 17.18
N PRO A 40 3.36 2.62 18.21
CA PRO A 40 1.95 2.84 18.48
C PRO A 40 1.62 4.33 18.62
N ASP A 41 0.41 4.71 18.22
CA ASP A 41 -0.13 6.07 18.27
C ASP A 41 0.65 7.12 17.44
N GLN A 42 1.59 6.67 16.60
CA GLN A 42 2.27 7.56 15.69
C GLN A 42 1.31 8.13 14.63
N PRO A 43 1.46 9.39 14.22
CA PRO A 43 0.65 9.97 13.16
C PRO A 43 0.66 9.12 11.88
N SER A 44 -0.51 9.04 11.24
CA SER A 44 -0.65 8.37 9.94
C SER A 44 -0.04 9.17 8.79
N ASP A 45 0.21 10.48 8.97
CA ASP A 45 0.87 11.30 7.96
C ASP A 45 2.39 11.04 7.97
N PRO A 46 2.99 10.55 6.88
CA PRO A 46 4.43 10.26 6.83
C PRO A 46 5.35 11.44 7.13
N VAL A 47 4.90 12.69 6.99
CA VAL A 47 5.73 13.86 7.33
C VAL A 47 5.77 14.13 8.82
N GLU A 48 4.74 13.71 9.54
CA GLU A 48 4.69 13.78 11.00
C GLU A 48 5.35 12.53 11.63
N GLN A 49 5.75 11.56 10.81
CA GLN A 49 6.42 10.36 11.27
C GLN A 49 7.90 10.62 11.59
N SER A 50 8.37 10.09 12.74
CA SER A 50 9.78 9.99 13.07
C SER A 50 10.55 9.30 11.94
N PRO A 51 11.64 9.91 11.42
CA PRO A 51 12.39 9.36 10.30
C PRO A 51 12.99 7.98 10.61
N TYR A 52 13.32 7.70 11.88
CA TYR A 52 13.83 6.40 12.29
C TYR A 52 12.76 5.30 12.20
N VAL A 53 11.50 5.63 12.50
CA VAL A 53 10.39 4.67 12.34
C VAL A 53 10.10 4.44 10.87
N VAL A 54 10.11 5.50 10.04
CA VAL A 54 9.96 5.36 8.58
C VAL A 54 11.03 4.43 8.00
N MET A 55 12.30 4.64 8.37
CA MET A 55 13.41 3.78 7.91
C MET A 55 13.22 2.33 8.36
N ALA A 56 12.86 2.10 9.63
CA ALA A 56 12.64 0.75 10.15
C ALA A 56 11.45 0.05 9.47
N ALA A 57 10.34 0.75 9.26
CA ALA A 57 9.15 0.22 8.59
C ALA A 57 9.42 -0.11 7.12
N GLN A 58 10.19 0.73 6.41
CA GLN A 58 10.62 0.46 5.04
C GLN A 58 11.52 -0.77 4.96
N ALA A 59 12.51 -0.88 5.85
CA ALA A 59 13.40 -2.04 5.91
C ALA A 59 12.63 -3.34 6.22
N ALA A 60 11.70 -3.30 7.20
CA ALA A 60 10.86 -4.43 7.55
C ALA A 60 9.97 -4.86 6.36
N ARG A 61 9.37 -3.90 5.66
CA ARG A 61 8.56 -4.15 4.46
C ARG A 61 9.38 -4.81 3.34
N ASP A 62 10.57 -4.30 3.06
CA ASP A 62 11.43 -4.86 2.02
C ASP A 62 11.92 -6.26 2.36
N ALA A 63 12.30 -6.50 3.62
CA ALA A 63 12.70 -7.82 4.10
C ALA A 63 11.54 -8.81 4.03
N ALA A 64 10.36 -8.45 4.53
CA ALA A 64 9.17 -9.29 4.47
C ALA A 64 8.81 -9.67 3.03
N PHE A 65 8.90 -8.73 2.09
CA PHE A 65 8.69 -9.04 0.67
C PHE A 65 9.78 -9.98 0.13
N ASN A 66 11.07 -9.71 0.37
CA ASN A 66 12.15 -10.54 -0.17
C ASN A 66 12.09 -11.98 0.32
N GLU A 67 11.80 -12.19 1.60
CA GLU A 67 11.71 -13.53 2.18
C GLU A 67 10.47 -14.29 1.70
N SER A 68 9.37 -13.58 1.41
CA SER A 68 8.11 -14.22 1.01
C SER A 68 7.92 -14.31 -0.50
N ALA A 69 8.55 -13.46 -1.31
CA ALA A 69 8.29 -13.38 -2.75
C ALA A 69 8.68 -14.64 -3.52
N ASP A 70 9.80 -15.28 -3.14
CA ASP A 70 10.32 -16.47 -3.83
C ASP A 70 10.10 -17.78 -3.05
N ALA A 71 9.71 -17.68 -1.77
CA ALA A 71 9.54 -18.83 -0.86
C ALA A 71 8.10 -19.00 -0.34
N ALA A 72 7.12 -18.27 -0.89
CA ALA A 72 5.74 -18.30 -0.45
C ALA A 72 5.18 -19.74 -0.42
N MET A 73 4.98 -20.25 0.79
CA MET A 73 4.14 -21.42 1.05
C MET A 73 2.68 -21.01 1.32
N ALA A 74 2.40 -19.70 1.39
CA ALA A 74 1.11 -19.04 1.64
C ALA A 74 0.98 -17.76 0.77
N ASP A 75 -0.24 -17.35 0.39
CA ASP A 75 -0.40 -16.21 -0.52
C ASP A 75 0.12 -14.93 0.16
N VAL A 76 0.65 -14.01 -0.63
CA VAL A 76 1.29 -12.78 -0.12
C VAL A 76 0.57 -11.57 -0.68
N TYR A 77 0.20 -10.63 0.19
CA TYR A 77 -0.50 -9.40 -0.16
C TYR A 77 0.37 -8.21 0.22
N LEU A 78 1.09 -7.66 -0.76
CA LEU A 78 1.86 -6.43 -0.60
C LEU A 78 1.00 -5.23 -0.97
N MET A 79 0.70 -4.36 -0.01
CA MET A 79 0.13 -3.06 -0.33
C MET A 79 1.23 -2.08 -0.77
N HIS A 80 1.01 -1.48 -1.94
CA HIS A 80 1.82 -0.38 -2.44
C HIS A 80 0.93 0.56 -3.25
N ALA A 81 0.46 1.65 -2.64
CA ALA A 81 -0.51 2.55 -3.27
C ALA A 81 -0.03 3.11 -4.62
N MET A 82 1.23 3.54 -4.68
CA MET A 82 1.83 4.18 -5.85
C MET A 82 3.27 3.69 -6.06
N PRO A 83 3.47 2.49 -6.62
CA PRO A 83 4.80 2.02 -6.98
C PRO A 83 5.40 2.87 -8.09
N ASP A 84 6.67 3.20 -7.95
CA ASP A 84 7.44 3.77 -9.05
C ASP A 84 7.78 2.72 -10.11
N ARG A 85 8.43 3.15 -11.20
CA ARG A 85 8.80 2.27 -12.31
C ARG A 85 9.78 1.16 -11.88
N HIS A 86 10.66 1.45 -10.93
CA HIS A 86 11.64 0.48 -10.43
C HIS A 86 10.94 -0.62 -9.61
N ALA A 87 10.07 -0.25 -8.69
CA ALA A 87 9.25 -1.17 -7.90
C ALA A 87 8.36 -2.03 -8.80
N LEU A 88 7.68 -1.43 -9.79
CA LEU A 88 6.87 -2.18 -10.76
C LEU A 88 7.70 -3.21 -11.53
N ASN A 89 8.91 -2.85 -11.96
CA ASN A 89 9.79 -3.78 -12.65
C ASN A 89 10.28 -4.91 -11.74
N ARG A 90 10.59 -4.61 -10.46
CA ARG A 90 10.91 -5.62 -9.45
C ARG A 90 9.76 -6.61 -9.30
N TYR A 91 8.53 -6.13 -9.11
CA TYR A 91 7.36 -7.01 -8.95
C TYR A 91 7.10 -7.89 -10.18
N ARG A 92 7.23 -7.33 -11.39
CA ARG A 92 7.12 -8.11 -12.63
C ARG A 92 8.19 -9.18 -12.73
N LYS A 93 9.43 -8.89 -12.30
CA LYS A 93 10.53 -9.87 -12.29
C LYS A 93 10.26 -11.04 -11.34
N HIS A 94 9.61 -10.80 -10.20
CA HIS A 94 9.17 -11.84 -9.26
C HIS A 94 7.83 -12.49 -9.68
N GLY A 95 7.28 -12.17 -10.85
CA GLY A 95 6.01 -12.74 -11.31
C GLY A 95 4.79 -12.33 -10.49
N CYS A 96 4.87 -11.22 -9.74
CA CYS A 96 3.75 -10.77 -8.90
C CYS A 96 2.53 -10.37 -9.74
N GLN A 97 1.34 -10.67 -9.22
CA GLN A 97 0.08 -10.20 -9.78
C GLN A 97 -0.24 -8.80 -9.25
N ILE A 98 -0.30 -7.82 -10.14
CA ILE A 98 -0.63 -6.44 -9.75
C ILE A 98 -2.15 -6.27 -9.83
N ILE A 99 -2.77 -5.92 -8.70
CA ILE A 99 -4.20 -5.63 -8.59
C ILE A 99 -4.34 -4.14 -8.28
N THR A 100 -5.17 -3.43 -9.05
CA THR A 100 -5.46 -2.02 -8.78
C THR A 100 -6.89 -1.91 -8.25
N ILE A 101 -7.02 -1.40 -7.03
CA ILE A 101 -8.31 -1.07 -6.44
C ILE A 101 -8.58 0.40 -6.71
N ASP A 102 -9.62 0.67 -7.48
CA ASP A 102 -9.98 2.01 -7.92
C ASP A 102 -11.52 2.14 -8.02
N PRO A 103 -12.19 2.75 -7.02
CA PRO A 103 -13.61 3.05 -7.09
C PRO A 103 -13.94 4.36 -7.82
N GLY A 104 -12.94 5.09 -8.35
CA GLY A 104 -13.10 6.37 -9.01
C GLY A 104 -12.72 7.58 -8.14
N TYR A 105 -12.36 8.69 -8.81
CA TYR A 105 -11.80 9.90 -8.19
C TYR A 105 -12.73 10.47 -7.12
N ASP A 106 -14.00 10.68 -7.47
CA ASP A 106 -14.97 11.33 -6.58
C ASP A 106 -15.17 10.55 -5.29
N GLU A 107 -15.25 9.22 -5.37
CA GLU A 107 -15.42 8.37 -4.19
C GLU A 107 -14.16 8.33 -3.32
N CYS A 108 -12.96 8.26 -3.94
CA CYS A 108 -11.70 8.38 -3.21
C CYS A 108 -11.54 9.74 -2.52
N MET A 109 -11.92 10.81 -3.21
CA MET A 109 -11.83 12.18 -2.69
C MET A 109 -12.80 12.38 -1.52
N ARG A 110 -14.07 11.99 -1.70
CA ARG A 110 -15.09 12.04 -0.64
C ARG A 110 -14.62 11.29 0.61
N ARG A 111 -14.13 10.06 0.45
CA ARG A 111 -13.60 9.27 1.58
C ARG A 111 -12.36 9.88 2.22
N ALA A 112 -11.46 10.47 1.42
CA ALA A 112 -10.26 11.12 1.93
C ALA A 112 -10.61 12.37 2.75
N GLN A 113 -11.64 13.12 2.35
CA GLN A 113 -12.13 14.31 3.05
C GLN A 113 -12.89 13.98 4.33
N ASP A 114 -13.71 12.91 4.32
CA ASP A 114 -14.55 12.54 5.47
C ASP A 114 -13.75 11.98 6.66
N GLN A 115 -12.55 11.41 6.43
CA GLN A 115 -11.88 10.57 7.42
C GLN A 115 -10.37 10.79 7.55
N ARG A 116 -9.76 11.62 6.70
CA ARG A 116 -8.29 11.69 6.61
C ARG A 116 -7.79 13.11 6.41
N THR A 117 -6.52 13.32 6.74
CA THR A 117 -5.90 14.66 6.76
C THR A 117 -6.01 15.35 5.38
N PRO A 118 -6.02 16.70 5.30
CA PRO A 118 -6.10 17.43 4.02
C PRO A 118 -5.05 17.00 2.98
N ARG A 119 -3.91 16.47 3.43
CA ARG A 119 -2.86 15.92 2.56
C ARG A 119 -3.29 14.66 1.83
N GLN A 120 -4.14 13.82 2.43
CA GLN A 120 -4.61 12.59 1.78
C GLN A 120 -5.41 12.89 0.52
N ALA A 121 -6.25 13.92 0.55
CA ALA A 121 -6.93 14.43 -0.64
C ALA A 121 -5.93 14.84 -1.74
N ALA A 122 -4.84 15.53 -1.37
CA ALA A 122 -3.79 15.89 -2.33
C ALA A 122 -3.05 14.66 -2.91
N ILE A 123 -2.87 13.59 -2.13
CA ILE A 123 -2.25 12.34 -2.61
C ILE A 123 -3.22 11.58 -3.53
N VAL A 124 -4.53 11.60 -3.25
CA VAL A 124 -5.55 11.09 -4.19
C VAL A 124 -5.44 11.83 -5.51
N ASP A 125 -5.44 13.15 -5.48
CA ASP A 125 -5.33 14.00 -6.66
C ASP A 125 -4.06 13.72 -7.49
N ASP A 126 -2.90 13.65 -6.82
CA ASP A 126 -1.62 13.26 -7.44
C ASP A 126 -1.69 11.86 -8.09
N TRP A 127 -2.37 10.90 -7.46
CA TRP A 127 -2.51 9.54 -8.00
C TRP A 127 -3.24 9.52 -9.34
N TYR A 128 -4.34 10.25 -9.48
CA TYR A 128 -5.10 10.29 -10.74
C TYR A 128 -4.39 11.14 -11.80
N ARG A 129 -3.76 12.27 -11.43
CA ARG A 129 -3.02 13.12 -12.37
C ARG A 129 -1.85 12.39 -13.03
N ARG A 130 -1.05 11.65 -12.25
CA ARG A 130 0.08 10.85 -12.79
C ARG A 130 -0.35 9.79 -13.80
N ARG A 131 -1.64 9.46 -13.84
CA ARG A 131 -2.23 8.48 -14.76
C ARG A 131 -3.02 9.11 -15.90
N GLY A 132 -3.11 10.44 -15.96
CA GLY A 132 -3.89 11.16 -16.97
C GLY A 132 -5.40 10.92 -16.86
N LEU A 133 -5.87 10.54 -15.66
CA LEU A 133 -7.29 10.24 -15.41
C LEU A 133 -8.09 11.47 -14.96
N VAL A 134 -7.39 12.55 -14.59
CA VAL A 134 -7.94 13.88 -14.31
C VAL A 134 -6.97 14.94 -14.86
N MET A 135 -7.48 16.14 -15.16
CA MET A 135 -6.67 17.27 -15.66
C MET A 135 -5.90 17.98 -14.54
#